data_AF-A0AAE4JNQ6-F1
#
_entry.id   AF-A0AAE4JNQ6-F1
#
_cell.length_a   1.000
_cell.length_b   1.000
_cell.length_c   1.000
_cell.angle_alpha   90.00
_cell.angle_beta   90.00
_cell.angle_gamma   90.00
#
_symmetry.space_group_name_H-M   'P 1'
#
loop_
_entity.id
_entity.type
_entity.pdbx_description
1 polymer ?
#
loop_
_entity_poly.entity_id
_entity_poly.type
_entity_poly.pdbx_seq_one_letter_code
_entity_poly.pdbx_strand_id
1 'polypeptide(L)'
;MIFITENDYDEIINHHCDKSLMQKTDSFSGITAFVAAAQHGSFTAAADKLGITKSAAGKRISQLEAALGVSLFQRGNRRITLTPAGEKYLARCLSALAILGEAEDEISEQQTTLSGRQLTTQTSVLCAAPGYLTRAGTPADTGELMQHRCITGFRRDKPFYWSLYCDGQLLRIIPPPFYELADGDAMLAAVLGGHGIAQLPLWMIGDYLADGSLCRVLPVTAHRPRYIFSGRRRRSYRSEPVA
;
A
#
# COMPACT_ATOMS: atom_id res chain seq x y z
N MET A 1 47.79 -16.42 24.09
CA MET A 1 48.45 -15.12 24.22
C MET A 1 47.57 -14.07 23.57
N ILE A 2 46.86 -13.35 24.45
CA ILE A 2 46.28 -12.01 24.31
C ILE A 2 45.18 -11.83 23.24
N PHE A 3 43.96 -12.00 23.75
CA PHE A 3 42.72 -11.37 23.32
C PHE A 3 42.78 -9.85 23.46
N ILE A 4 42.21 -9.13 22.49
CA ILE A 4 41.73 -7.75 22.61
C ILE A 4 40.38 -7.77 21.86
N THR A 5 39.29 -8.20 22.52
CA THR A 5 38.25 -7.44 23.25
C THR A 5 37.33 -6.56 22.39
N GLU A 6 36.04 -6.89 22.52
CA GLU A 6 34.77 -6.36 22.02
C GLU A 6 34.49 -4.85 22.24
N ASN A 7 35.50 -3.99 22.34
CA ASN A 7 35.33 -2.67 22.98
C ASN A 7 35.73 -1.42 22.17
N ASP A 8 35.80 -1.49 20.83
CA ASP A 8 36.07 -0.30 19.98
C ASP A 8 34.89 0.11 19.07
N TYR A 9 33.78 -0.65 19.06
CA TYR A 9 32.61 -0.34 18.23
C TYR A 9 31.60 0.61 18.89
N ASP A 10 31.62 0.75 20.22
CA ASP A 10 30.62 1.54 20.97
C ASP A 10 30.98 3.04 21.11
N GLU A 11 32.23 3.46 20.86
CA GLU A 11 32.66 4.85 21.08
C GLU A 11 32.46 5.79 19.86
N ILE A 12 32.11 5.28 18.68
CA ILE A 12 31.92 6.13 17.47
C ILE A 12 30.43 6.45 17.21
N ILE A 13 29.49 5.76 17.86
CA ILE A 13 28.05 5.93 17.56
C ILE A 13 27.41 7.12 18.31
N ASN A 14 28.02 7.61 19.39
CA ASN A 14 27.35 8.57 20.29
C ASN A 14 27.99 9.97 20.31
N HIS A 15 27.66 10.85 19.34
CA HIS A 15 27.54 12.28 19.70
C HIS A 15 26.79 13.25 18.77
N HIS A 16 26.27 12.88 17.59
CA HIS A 16 25.62 13.88 16.70
C HIS A 16 24.33 13.43 15.96
N CYS A 17 23.80 12.22 16.22
CA CYS A 17 22.67 11.65 15.48
C CYS A 17 21.27 11.87 16.11
N ASP A 18 21.14 12.76 17.12
CA ASP A 18 20.24 12.50 18.26
C ASP A 18 18.99 13.42 18.41
N LYS A 19 18.56 14.19 17.40
CA LYS A 19 17.30 14.96 17.54
C LYS A 19 16.35 14.89 16.34
N SER A 20 16.89 14.98 15.13
CA SER A 20 16.07 14.99 13.90
C SER A 20 15.53 13.60 13.55
N LEU A 21 16.32 12.54 13.78
CA LEU A 21 15.88 11.15 13.58
C LEU A 21 14.86 10.71 14.65
N MET A 22 15.04 11.14 15.91
CA MET A 22 14.15 10.79 17.02
C MET A 22 12.76 11.44 16.87
N GLN A 23 12.68 12.71 16.43
CA GLN A 23 11.40 13.35 16.06
C GLN A 23 10.68 12.64 14.90
N LYS A 24 11.43 12.06 13.96
CA LYS A 24 10.88 11.34 12.80
C LYS A 24 10.25 10.01 13.21
N THR A 25 10.88 9.29 14.15
CA THR A 25 10.39 8.02 14.72
C THR A 25 9.13 8.24 15.56
N ASP A 26 9.07 9.33 16.33
CA ASP A 26 7.89 9.69 17.14
C ASP A 26 6.68 10.07 16.26
N SER A 27 6.92 10.82 15.18
CA SER A 27 5.88 11.17 14.21
C SER A 27 5.30 9.93 13.51
N PHE A 28 6.17 8.99 13.11
CA PHE A 28 5.74 7.74 12.49
C PHE A 28 4.90 6.90 13.45
N SER A 29 5.28 6.82 14.73
CA SER A 29 4.54 6.10 15.76
C SER A 29 3.10 6.61 15.95
N GLY A 30 2.92 7.94 15.88
CA GLY A 30 1.60 8.57 15.88
C GLY A 30 0.79 8.21 14.63
N ILE A 31 1.42 8.27 13.45
CA ILE A 31 0.78 7.93 12.17
C ILE A 31 0.31 6.48 12.17
N THR A 32 1.15 5.52 12.58
CA THR A 32 0.76 4.09 12.59
C THR A 32 -0.37 3.82 13.57
N ALA A 33 -0.37 4.46 14.75
CA ALA A 33 -1.46 4.38 15.72
C ALA A 33 -2.77 4.95 15.17
N PHE A 34 -2.72 6.09 14.49
CA PHE A 34 -3.87 6.71 13.85
C PHE A 34 -4.45 5.83 12.73
N VAL A 35 -3.60 5.34 11.81
CA VAL A 35 -4.03 4.50 10.68
C VAL A 35 -4.69 3.21 11.18
N ALA A 36 -4.07 2.53 12.16
CA ALA A 36 -4.62 1.31 12.74
C ALA A 36 -5.97 1.56 13.43
N ALA A 37 -6.11 2.67 14.16
CA ALA A 37 -7.37 3.04 14.81
C ALA A 37 -8.48 3.38 13.81
N ALA A 38 -8.13 4.06 12.70
CA ALA A 38 -9.06 4.40 11.64
C ALA A 38 -9.55 3.17 10.87
N GLN A 39 -8.66 2.21 10.55
CA GLN A 39 -9.02 0.99 9.82
C GLN A 39 -9.87 0.02 10.65
N HIS A 40 -9.59 -0.12 11.95
CA HIS A 40 -10.28 -1.07 12.82
C HIS A 40 -11.46 -0.46 13.59
N GLY A 41 -11.68 0.85 13.50
CA GLY A 41 -12.74 1.55 14.21
C GLY A 41 -12.67 1.48 15.74
N SER A 42 -11.54 1.03 16.29
CA SER A 42 -11.33 0.81 17.72
C SER A 42 -9.87 1.05 18.13
N PHE A 43 -9.67 1.86 19.19
CA PHE A 43 -8.36 2.07 19.80
C PHE A 43 -7.82 0.81 20.47
N THR A 44 -8.69 -0.09 20.93
CA THR A 44 -8.26 -1.37 21.51
C THR A 44 -7.69 -2.27 20.42
N ALA A 45 -8.42 -2.44 19.31
CA ALA A 45 -7.96 -3.27 18.19
C ALA A 45 -6.66 -2.73 17.56
N ALA A 46 -6.53 -1.40 17.46
CA ALA A 46 -5.31 -0.77 17.02
C ALA A 46 -4.12 -1.04 17.95
N ALA A 47 -4.35 -0.97 19.26
CA ALA A 47 -3.32 -1.24 20.26
C ALA A 47 -2.83 -2.70 20.20
N ASP A 48 -3.77 -3.65 20.07
CA ASP A 48 -3.47 -5.07 19.92
C ASP A 48 -2.61 -5.33 18.66
N LYS A 49 -2.97 -4.73 17.52
CA LYS A 49 -2.22 -4.88 16.27
C LYS A 49 -0.81 -4.30 16.35
N LEU A 50 -0.61 -3.25 17.13
CA LEU A 50 0.67 -2.56 17.31
C LEU A 50 1.50 -3.13 18.46
N GLY A 51 0.97 -4.08 19.23
CA GLY A 51 1.65 -4.63 20.41
C GLY A 51 1.86 -3.61 21.53
N ILE A 52 0.98 -2.61 21.64
CA ILE A 52 1.05 -1.55 22.65
C ILE A 52 -0.21 -1.53 23.52
N THR A 53 -0.18 -0.78 24.62
CA THR A 53 -1.36 -0.57 25.46
C THR A 53 -2.34 0.41 24.80
N LYS A 54 -3.63 0.25 25.07
CA LYS A 54 -4.68 1.18 24.61
C LYS A 54 -4.39 2.64 25.02
N SER A 55 -3.88 2.86 26.23
CA SER A 55 -3.51 4.19 26.71
C SER A 55 -2.33 4.79 25.94
N ALA A 56 -1.34 3.97 25.54
CA ALA A 56 -0.24 4.41 24.69
C ALA A 56 -0.72 4.75 23.27
N ALA A 57 -1.59 3.94 22.68
CA ALA A 57 -2.21 4.23 21.38
C ALA A 57 -2.98 5.57 21.41
N GLY A 58 -3.81 5.77 22.44
CA GLY A 58 -4.54 7.03 22.64
C GLY A 58 -3.60 8.23 22.81
N LYS A 59 -2.55 8.11 23.63
CA LYS A 59 -1.57 9.18 23.85
C LYS A 59 -0.85 9.58 22.55
N ARG A 60 -0.43 8.60 21.74
CA ARG A 60 0.23 8.84 20.44
C ARG A 60 -0.69 9.58 19.47
N ILE A 61 -1.97 9.19 19.42
CA ILE A 61 -2.97 9.85 18.56
C ILE A 61 -3.24 11.27 19.05
N SER A 62 -3.41 11.51 20.36
CA SER A 62 -3.60 12.86 20.89
C SER A 62 -2.38 13.76 20.66
N GLN A 63 -1.17 13.22 20.75
CA GLN A 63 0.05 13.96 20.42
C GLN A 63 0.13 14.31 18.92
N LEU A 64 -0.30 13.39 18.05
CA LEU A 64 -0.38 13.64 16.62
C LEU A 64 -1.42 14.74 16.29
N GLU A 65 -2.62 14.66 16.86
CA GLU A 65 -3.66 15.69 16.70
C GLU A 65 -3.18 17.06 17.20
N ALA A 66 -2.47 17.09 18.33
CA ALA A 66 -1.88 18.32 18.86
C ALA A 66 -0.80 18.89 17.93
N ALA A 67 0.04 18.04 17.34
CA ALA A 67 1.06 18.45 16.39
C ALA A 67 0.47 18.97 15.07
N LEU A 68 -0.65 18.40 14.61
CA LEU A 68 -1.36 18.82 13.41
C LEU A 68 -2.29 20.03 13.67
N GLY A 69 -2.57 20.36 14.92
CA GLY A 69 -3.49 21.42 15.32
C GLY A 69 -4.96 21.12 14.99
N VAL A 70 -5.31 19.89 14.62
CA VAL A 70 -6.65 19.47 14.20
C VAL A 70 -7.03 18.12 14.81
N SER A 71 -8.31 17.96 15.14
CA SER A 71 -8.86 16.66 15.57
C SER A 71 -9.10 15.77 14.34
N LEU A 72 -8.54 14.58 14.35
CA LEU A 72 -8.72 13.56 13.31
C LEU A 72 -9.92 12.65 13.61
N PHE A 73 -10.28 12.48 14.89
CA PHE A 73 -11.46 11.74 15.33
C PHE A 73 -12.55 12.63 15.94
N GLN A 74 -13.81 12.23 15.78
CA GLN A 74 -14.95 12.90 16.41
C GLN A 74 -15.03 12.55 17.91
N ARG A 75 -15.32 13.55 18.75
CA ARG A 75 -15.57 13.38 20.19
C ARG A 75 -16.99 12.85 20.42
N GLY A 76 -17.17 11.53 20.33
CA GLY A 76 -18.47 10.85 20.55
C GLY A 76 -18.30 9.45 21.13
N ASN A 77 -19.02 9.15 22.22
CA ASN A 77 -18.76 7.97 23.05
C ASN A 77 -19.32 6.69 22.42
N ARG A 78 -18.40 5.74 22.14
CA ARG A 78 -18.56 4.31 21.75
C ARG A 78 -18.32 3.93 20.29
N ARG A 79 -18.17 4.86 19.35
CA ARG A 79 -17.69 4.57 17.99
C ARG A 79 -16.71 5.64 17.53
N ILE A 80 -15.60 5.19 16.96
CA ILE A 80 -14.58 6.07 16.41
C ILE A 80 -15.02 6.45 15.00
N THR A 81 -15.34 7.73 14.79
CA THR A 81 -15.68 8.29 13.48
C THR A 81 -14.61 9.31 13.10
N LEU A 82 -14.19 9.32 11.84
CA LEU A 82 -13.21 10.27 11.34
C LEU A 82 -13.85 11.65 11.12
N THR A 83 -13.06 12.70 11.31
CA THR A 83 -13.42 14.04 10.82
C THR A 83 -13.09 14.14 9.33
N PRO A 84 -13.64 15.13 8.58
CA PRO A 84 -13.21 15.35 7.19
C PRO A 84 -11.70 15.58 7.05
N ALA A 85 -11.08 16.21 8.05
CA ALA A 85 -9.63 16.34 8.12
C ALA A 85 -8.94 14.99 8.36
N GLY A 86 -9.51 14.15 9.23
CA GLY A 86 -9.09 12.77 9.47
C GLY A 86 -9.12 11.90 8.22
N GLU A 87 -10.19 11.96 7.43
CA GLU A 87 -10.31 11.23 6.15
C GLU A 87 -9.23 11.64 5.16
N LYS A 88 -9.05 12.96 4.97
CA LYS A 88 -8.01 13.50 4.08
C LYS A 88 -6.61 13.11 4.54
N TYR A 89 -6.36 13.17 5.85
CA TYR A 89 -5.06 12.80 6.43
C TYR A 89 -4.78 11.30 6.30
N LEU A 90 -5.79 10.45 6.53
CA LEU A 90 -5.69 9.00 6.36
C LEU A 90 -5.33 8.61 4.92
N ALA A 91 -6.00 9.19 3.92
CA ALA A 91 -5.69 8.93 2.52
C ALA A 91 -4.22 9.24 2.17
N ARG A 92 -3.68 10.35 2.71
CA ARG A 92 -2.28 10.72 2.54
C ARG A 92 -1.33 9.78 3.28
N CYS A 93 -1.67 9.36 4.50
CA CYS A 93 -0.87 8.42 5.29
C CYS A 93 -0.77 7.06 4.60
N LEU A 94 -1.89 6.53 4.09
CA LEU A 94 -1.90 5.26 3.34
C LEU A 94 -1.01 5.34 2.10
N SER A 95 -1.06 6.46 1.37
CA SER A 95 -0.20 6.69 0.19
C SER A 95 1.29 6.68 0.57
N ALA A 96 1.65 7.36 1.66
CA ALA A 96 3.03 7.40 2.14
C ALA A 96 3.54 6.04 2.63
N LEU A 97 2.71 5.29 3.36
CA LEU A 97 3.07 3.95 3.84
C LEU A 97 3.22 2.94 2.70
N ALA A 98 2.45 3.08 1.61
CA ALA A 98 2.64 2.27 0.42
C ALA A 98 4.00 2.54 -0.24
N ILE A 99 4.35 3.82 -0.44
CA ILE A 99 5.64 4.22 -1.01
C ILE A 99 6.81 3.64 -0.19
N LEU A 100 6.74 3.73 1.14
CA LEU A 100 7.76 3.18 2.02
C LEU A 100 7.83 1.66 1.93
N GLY A 101 6.69 0.96 1.95
CA GLY A 101 6.66 -0.49 1.81
C GLY A 101 7.23 -0.98 0.48
N GLU A 102 7.07 -0.20 -0.59
CA GLU A 102 7.68 -0.51 -1.89
C GLU A 102 9.18 -0.28 -1.91
N ALA A 103 9.68 0.79 -1.29
CA ALA A 103 11.12 0.99 -1.15
C ALA A 103 11.76 -0.16 -0.35
N GLU A 104 11.09 -0.64 0.69
CA GLU A 104 11.49 -1.83 1.43
C GLU A 104 11.45 -3.10 0.57
N ASP A 105 10.40 -3.29 -0.24
CA ASP A 105 10.30 -4.42 -1.18
C ASP A 105 11.38 -4.34 -2.27
N GLU A 106 11.67 -3.17 -2.84
CA GLU A 106 12.70 -2.93 -3.86
C GLU A 106 14.10 -3.30 -3.33
N ILE A 107 14.40 -2.95 -2.07
CA ILE A 107 15.66 -3.32 -1.41
C ILE A 107 15.70 -4.82 -1.08
N SER A 108 14.57 -5.37 -0.62
CA SER A 108 14.45 -6.81 -0.32
C SER A 108 14.61 -7.67 -1.59
N GLU A 109 14.11 -7.19 -2.74
CA GLU A 109 14.30 -7.79 -4.06
C GLU A 109 15.76 -7.74 -4.53
N GLN A 110 16.54 -6.73 -4.13
CA GLN A 110 17.97 -6.64 -4.42
C GLN A 110 18.84 -7.54 -3.51
N GLN A 111 18.43 -7.74 -2.26
CA GLN A 111 19.19 -8.57 -1.30
C GLN A 111 18.79 -10.05 -1.32
N THR A 112 17.62 -10.40 -1.83
CA THR A 112 17.33 -11.80 -2.09
C THR A 112 17.96 -12.21 -3.42
N THR A 113 19.01 -13.02 -3.33
CA THR A 113 19.30 -14.03 -4.34
C THR A 113 18.10 -15.00 -4.38
N LEU A 114 16.98 -14.57 -4.94
CA LEU A 114 15.83 -15.42 -5.23
C LEU A 114 16.33 -16.44 -6.25
N SER A 115 16.49 -17.70 -5.84
CA SER A 115 16.76 -18.80 -6.75
C SER A 115 15.48 -19.09 -7.56
N GLY A 116 15.14 -18.22 -8.51
CA GLY A 116 13.95 -18.30 -9.34
C GLY A 116 14.22 -17.74 -10.72
N ARG A 117 13.75 -18.44 -11.76
CA ARG A 117 13.84 -17.96 -13.15
C ARG A 117 12.75 -16.92 -13.36
N GLN A 118 13.11 -15.78 -13.95
CA GLN A 118 12.13 -14.85 -14.49
C GLN A 118 11.32 -15.56 -15.58
N LEU A 119 10.01 -15.68 -15.37
CA LEU A 119 9.08 -16.35 -16.26
C LEU A 119 8.55 -15.40 -17.31
N THR A 120 8.08 -14.22 -16.89
CA THR A 120 7.48 -13.24 -17.79
C THR A 120 7.42 -11.86 -17.15
N THR A 121 6.93 -10.92 -17.94
CA THR A 121 6.72 -9.51 -17.66
C THR A 121 5.23 -9.21 -17.73
N GLN A 122 4.67 -8.58 -16.70
CA GLN A 122 3.25 -8.23 -16.67
C GLN A 122 3.05 -6.72 -16.74
N THR A 123 2.19 -6.30 -17.67
CA THR A 123 1.70 -4.92 -17.82
C THR A 123 0.24 -4.86 -17.35
N SER A 124 -0.08 -3.86 -16.54
CA SER A 124 -1.45 -3.60 -16.10
C SER A 124 -1.96 -2.28 -16.67
N VAL A 125 -3.27 -2.19 -16.93
CA VAL A 125 -3.92 -1.04 -17.52
C VAL A 125 -5.18 -0.71 -16.74
N LEU A 126 -5.49 0.58 -16.58
CA LEU A 126 -6.78 1.03 -16.07
C LEU A 126 -7.86 0.82 -17.14
N CYS A 127 -8.94 0.15 -16.77
CA CYS A 127 -10.03 -0.15 -17.67
C CYS A 127 -11.39 0.01 -16.99
N ALA A 128 -12.39 0.31 -17.82
CA ALA A 128 -13.80 0.34 -17.45
C ALA A 128 -14.68 -0.10 -18.63
N ALA A 129 -15.88 -0.64 -18.34
CA ALA A 129 -16.84 -0.89 -19.40
C ALA A 129 -17.35 0.43 -20.01
N PRO A 130 -17.61 0.49 -21.34
CA PRO A 130 -18.15 1.68 -21.98
C PRO A 130 -19.42 2.20 -21.31
N GLY A 131 -20.31 1.30 -20.89
CA GLY A 131 -21.56 1.66 -20.20
C GLY A 131 -21.33 2.38 -18.86
N TYR A 132 -20.23 2.11 -18.16
CA TYR A 132 -19.85 2.89 -16.98
C TYR A 132 -19.41 4.30 -17.37
N LEU A 133 -18.52 4.41 -18.36
CA LEU A 133 -17.98 5.70 -18.82
C LEU A 133 -19.06 6.63 -19.39
N THR A 134 -20.06 6.08 -20.09
CA THR A 134 -21.21 6.85 -20.58
C THR A 134 -22.01 7.48 -19.43
N ARG A 135 -22.12 6.80 -18.29
CA ARG A 135 -22.90 7.29 -17.13
C ARG A 135 -22.10 8.18 -16.20
N ALA A 136 -20.83 7.86 -15.99
CA ALA A 136 -19.96 8.49 -14.99
C ALA A 136 -19.00 9.53 -15.59
N GLY A 137 -18.87 9.60 -16.92
CA GLY A 137 -17.81 10.33 -17.60
C GLY A 137 -16.53 9.50 -17.75
N THR A 138 -15.62 9.97 -18.60
CA THR A 138 -14.26 9.42 -18.71
C THR A 138 -13.31 10.38 -18.01
N PRO A 139 -12.54 9.93 -17.00
CA PRO A 139 -11.62 10.81 -16.30
C PRO A 139 -10.50 11.24 -17.25
N ALA A 140 -10.23 12.55 -17.28
CA ALA A 140 -9.17 13.15 -18.08
C ALA A 140 -7.80 13.06 -17.38
N ASP A 141 -7.79 13.05 -16.05
CA ASP A 141 -6.58 12.96 -15.23
C ASP A 141 -6.76 12.11 -13.97
N THR A 142 -5.68 11.98 -13.18
CA THR A 142 -5.68 11.23 -11.93
C THR A 142 -6.48 11.88 -10.81
N GLY A 143 -6.71 13.20 -10.86
CA GLY A 143 -7.54 13.93 -9.90
C GLY A 143 -9.02 13.62 -10.09
N GLU A 144 -9.49 13.59 -11.34
CA GLU A 144 -10.84 13.16 -11.69
C GLU A 144 -11.07 11.69 -11.36
N LEU A 145 -10.05 10.85 -11.55
CA LEU A 145 -10.10 9.42 -11.21
C LEU A 145 -10.54 9.16 -9.76
N MET A 146 -10.16 10.04 -8.82
CA MET A 146 -10.52 9.92 -7.41
C MET A 146 -12.02 10.12 -7.14
N GLN A 147 -12.77 10.65 -8.10
CA GLN A 147 -14.22 10.87 -8.03
C GLN A 147 -15.01 9.69 -8.61
N HIS A 148 -14.32 8.75 -9.27
CA HIS A 148 -14.92 7.55 -9.84
C HIS A 148 -14.99 6.40 -8.83
N ARG A 149 -15.87 5.44 -9.13
CA ARG A 149 -15.95 4.19 -8.37
C ARG A 149 -14.72 3.35 -8.70
N CYS A 150 -13.83 3.20 -7.73
CA CYS A 150 -12.61 2.44 -7.90
C CYS A 150 -12.76 1.04 -7.31
N ILE A 151 -12.47 0.03 -8.13
CA ILE A 151 -12.45 -1.38 -7.74
C ILE A 151 -10.99 -1.73 -7.48
N THR A 152 -10.66 -2.02 -6.23
CA THR A 152 -9.29 -2.27 -5.80
C THR A 152 -9.13 -3.69 -5.27
N GLY A 153 -7.89 -4.19 -5.28
CA GLY A 153 -7.53 -5.42 -4.62
C GLY A 153 -6.81 -5.18 -3.29
N PHE A 154 -6.64 -6.24 -2.51
CA PHE A 154 -5.81 -6.25 -1.31
C PHE A 154 -4.84 -7.44 -1.34
N ARG A 155 -3.62 -7.23 -0.84
CA ARG A 155 -2.61 -8.29 -0.69
C ARG A 155 -2.06 -8.22 0.73
N ARG A 156 -2.24 -9.29 1.51
CA ARG A 156 -1.69 -9.43 2.89
C ARG A 156 -1.93 -8.16 3.75
N ASP A 157 -3.18 -7.72 3.83
CA ASP A 157 -3.61 -6.53 4.58
C ASP A 157 -3.10 -5.17 4.05
N LYS A 158 -2.46 -5.11 2.86
CA LYS A 158 -2.07 -3.85 2.22
C LYS A 158 -2.95 -3.53 0.99
N PRO A 159 -3.41 -2.27 0.84
CA PRO A 159 -4.19 -1.86 -0.33
C PRO A 159 -3.32 -1.89 -1.58
N PHE A 160 -3.91 -2.31 -2.70
CA PHE A 160 -3.23 -2.32 -3.99
C PHE A 160 -3.19 -0.91 -4.55
N TYR A 161 -2.00 -0.32 -4.65
CA TYR A 161 -1.79 0.94 -5.35
C TYR A 161 -1.99 0.71 -6.85
N TRP A 162 -2.63 1.67 -7.52
CA TRP A 162 -2.58 1.75 -8.97
C TRP A 162 -1.30 2.47 -9.38
N SER A 163 -0.55 1.82 -10.26
CA SER A 163 0.65 2.42 -10.84
C SER A 163 0.27 3.10 -12.14
N LEU A 164 0.61 4.37 -12.30
CA LEU A 164 0.41 5.14 -13.53
C LEU A 164 1.74 5.76 -13.96
N TYR A 165 2.04 5.77 -15.25
CA TYR A 165 3.13 6.51 -15.86
C TYR A 165 2.58 7.73 -16.61
N CYS A 166 2.92 8.91 -16.09
CA CYS A 166 2.61 10.21 -16.72
C CYS A 166 3.95 10.88 -17.05
N ASP A 167 4.17 11.27 -18.31
CA ASP A 167 5.40 11.95 -18.76
C ASP A 167 6.71 11.23 -18.37
N GLY A 168 6.71 9.89 -18.42
CA GLY A 168 7.86 9.07 -18.06
C GLY A 168 8.11 8.92 -16.55
N GLN A 169 7.27 9.54 -15.70
CA GLN A 169 7.32 9.41 -14.25
C GLN A 169 6.28 8.42 -13.73
N LEU A 170 6.71 7.52 -12.86
CA LEU A 170 5.80 6.61 -12.14
C LEU A 170 5.07 7.38 -11.03
N LEU A 171 3.79 7.63 -11.26
CA LEU A 171 2.82 8.11 -10.29
C LEU A 171 2.07 6.93 -9.69
N ARG A 172 2.25 6.70 -8.38
CA ARG A 172 1.50 5.69 -7.63
C ARG A 172 0.35 6.37 -6.91
N ILE A 173 -0.86 5.84 -7.10
CA ILE A 173 -2.06 6.36 -6.45
C ILE A 173 -2.78 5.25 -5.70
N ILE A 174 -3.33 5.58 -4.54
CA ILE A 174 -4.26 4.71 -3.82
C ILE A 174 -5.63 5.32 -4.00
N PRO A 175 -6.44 4.84 -4.96
CA PRO A 175 -7.78 5.35 -5.12
C PRO A 175 -8.64 4.98 -3.90
N PRO A 176 -9.61 5.80 -3.51
CA PRO A 176 -10.56 5.45 -2.46
C PRO A 176 -11.38 4.25 -2.95
N PRO A 177 -11.35 3.11 -2.25
CA PRO A 177 -12.04 1.92 -2.72
C PRO A 177 -13.55 2.10 -2.60
N PHE A 178 -14.27 1.90 -3.70
CA PHE A 178 -15.73 1.71 -3.67
C PHE A 178 -16.07 0.22 -3.53
N TYR A 179 -15.30 -0.64 -4.19
CA TYR A 179 -15.31 -2.09 -3.99
C TYR A 179 -13.89 -2.60 -3.73
N GLU A 180 -13.78 -3.54 -2.79
CA GLU A 180 -12.54 -4.25 -2.50
C GLU A 180 -12.74 -5.74 -2.80
N LEU A 181 -11.97 -6.25 -3.76
CA LEU A 181 -12.10 -7.62 -4.23
C LEU A 181 -10.72 -8.30 -4.21
N ALA A 182 -10.64 -9.46 -3.55
CA ALA A 182 -9.38 -10.19 -3.38
C ALA A 182 -8.90 -10.93 -4.64
N ASP A 183 -9.76 -10.98 -5.66
CA ASP A 183 -9.66 -11.91 -6.77
C ASP A 183 -9.79 -11.18 -8.12
N GLY A 184 -8.91 -11.54 -9.05
CA GLY A 184 -8.83 -10.89 -10.36
C GLY A 184 -10.05 -11.14 -11.24
N ASP A 185 -10.63 -12.34 -11.19
CA ASP A 185 -11.81 -12.69 -11.98
C ASP A 185 -13.05 -11.97 -11.45
N ALA A 186 -13.18 -11.87 -10.12
CA ALA A 186 -14.22 -11.07 -9.48
C ALA A 186 -14.11 -9.58 -9.86
N MET A 187 -12.88 -9.03 -9.88
CA MET A 187 -12.63 -7.66 -10.34
C MET A 187 -13.03 -7.48 -11.81
N LEU A 188 -12.62 -8.39 -12.69
CA LEU A 188 -12.98 -8.35 -14.11
C LEU A 188 -14.49 -8.38 -14.31
N ALA A 189 -15.20 -9.30 -13.65
CA ALA A 189 -16.65 -9.40 -13.73
C ALA A 189 -17.35 -8.11 -13.27
N ALA A 190 -16.87 -7.50 -12.18
CA ALA A 190 -17.40 -6.22 -11.70
C ALA A 190 -17.20 -5.09 -12.71
N VAL A 191 -16.00 -5.00 -13.32
CA VAL A 191 -15.68 -3.98 -14.34
C VAL A 191 -16.55 -4.17 -15.59
N LEU A 192 -16.67 -5.40 -16.10
CA LEU A 192 -17.52 -5.73 -17.25
C LEU A 192 -18.99 -5.41 -16.98
N GLY A 193 -19.47 -5.64 -15.75
CA GLY A 193 -20.81 -5.23 -15.30
C GLY A 193 -20.98 -3.71 -15.15
N GLY A 194 -19.94 -2.91 -15.41
CA GLY A 194 -19.98 -1.45 -15.34
C GLY A 194 -20.06 -0.90 -13.92
N HIS A 195 -19.43 -1.56 -12.95
CA HIS A 195 -19.45 -1.15 -11.54
C HIS A 195 -18.36 -0.14 -11.16
N GLY A 196 -17.39 0.11 -12.05
CA GLY A 196 -16.33 1.05 -11.80
C GLY A 196 -15.11 0.86 -12.69
N ILE A 197 -14.01 1.46 -12.27
CA ILE A 197 -12.69 1.41 -12.89
C ILE A 197 -11.81 0.48 -12.07
N ALA A 198 -11.02 -0.36 -12.73
CA ALA A 198 -9.98 -1.17 -12.09
C ALA A 198 -8.68 -1.14 -12.88
N GLN A 199 -7.56 -1.40 -12.20
CA GLN A 199 -6.29 -1.71 -12.86
C GLN A 199 -6.14 -3.23 -12.96
N LEU A 200 -6.17 -3.76 -14.18
CA LEU A 200 -6.07 -5.21 -14.44
C LEU A 200 -4.92 -5.56 -15.39
N PRO A 201 -4.37 -6.79 -15.32
CA PRO A 201 -3.31 -7.24 -16.20
C PRO A 201 -3.78 -7.36 -17.66
N LEU A 202 -2.96 -6.93 -18.62
CA LEU A 202 -3.29 -7.02 -20.05
C LEU A 202 -3.60 -8.45 -20.52
N TRP A 203 -2.93 -9.45 -19.96
CA TRP A 203 -3.17 -10.85 -20.33
C TRP A 203 -4.58 -11.33 -19.97
N MET A 204 -5.22 -10.69 -18.99
CA MET A 204 -6.57 -11.03 -18.52
C MET A 204 -7.64 -10.26 -19.29
N ILE A 205 -7.33 -9.03 -19.75
CA ILE A 205 -8.33 -8.11 -20.33
C ILE A 205 -8.16 -7.85 -21.82
N GLY A 206 -7.14 -8.44 -22.46
CA GLY A 206 -6.76 -8.13 -23.84
C GLY A 206 -7.88 -8.29 -24.85
N ASP A 207 -8.61 -9.40 -24.80
CA ASP A 207 -9.70 -9.69 -25.73
C ASP A 207 -10.87 -8.72 -25.54
N TYR A 208 -11.21 -8.39 -24.29
CA TYR A 208 -12.27 -7.42 -23.97
C TYR A 208 -11.91 -5.98 -24.37
N LEU A 209 -10.63 -5.63 -24.40
CA LEU A 209 -10.18 -4.36 -24.94
C LEU A 209 -10.25 -4.35 -26.47
N ALA A 210 -10.01 -5.49 -27.12
CA ALA A 210 -10.03 -5.62 -28.56
C ALA A 210 -11.47 -5.63 -29.12
N ASP A 211 -12.41 -6.25 -28.42
CA ASP A 211 -13.82 -6.31 -28.82
C ASP A 211 -14.65 -5.09 -28.36
N GLY A 212 -14.05 -4.21 -27.55
CA GLY A 212 -14.68 -2.98 -27.05
C GLY A 212 -15.59 -3.17 -25.84
N SER A 213 -15.68 -4.37 -25.27
CA SER A 213 -16.36 -4.62 -23.99
C SER A 213 -15.73 -3.85 -22.83
N LEU A 214 -14.44 -3.52 -22.94
CA LEU A 214 -13.70 -2.65 -22.05
C LEU A 214 -12.99 -1.53 -22.83
N CYS A 215 -12.93 -0.36 -22.21
CA CYS A 215 -12.13 0.75 -22.68
C CYS A 215 -10.96 1.00 -21.72
N ARG A 216 -9.81 1.38 -22.29
CA ARG A 216 -8.70 1.92 -21.50
C ARG A 216 -9.09 3.28 -20.94
N VAL A 217 -8.74 3.53 -19.68
CA VAL A 217 -9.00 4.78 -18.98
C VAL A 217 -7.66 5.42 -18.63
N LEU A 218 -7.50 6.71 -18.96
CA LEU A 218 -6.22 7.44 -18.94
C LEU A 218 -5.16 6.81 -19.87
N PRO A 219 -4.58 7.54 -20.84
CA PRO A 219 -3.55 7.01 -21.74
C PRO A 219 -2.22 6.96 -21.01
N VAL A 220 -2.07 5.95 -20.16
CA VAL A 220 -0.87 5.74 -19.37
C VAL A 220 0.06 4.79 -20.13
N THR A 221 0.95 5.34 -20.93
CA THR A 221 1.85 4.57 -21.78
C THR A 221 2.91 3.84 -20.94
N ALA A 222 3.02 2.53 -21.20
CA ALA A 222 4.11 1.61 -20.85
C ALA A 222 4.58 1.57 -19.39
N HIS A 223 4.01 0.66 -18.61
CA HIS A 223 4.64 0.19 -17.38
C HIS A 223 6.04 -0.37 -17.60
N ARG A 224 6.93 -0.15 -16.61
CA ARG A 224 7.95 -1.16 -16.30
C ARG A 224 7.22 -2.45 -15.98
N PRO A 225 7.45 -3.52 -16.76
CA PRO A 225 6.75 -4.76 -16.51
C PRO A 225 7.07 -5.30 -15.11
N ARG A 226 6.05 -5.80 -14.41
CA ARG A 226 6.28 -6.59 -13.20
C ARG A 226 6.89 -7.93 -13.60
N TYR A 227 8.04 -8.26 -13.03
CA TYR A 227 8.70 -9.53 -13.28
C TYR A 227 7.99 -10.64 -12.49
N ILE A 228 7.47 -11.63 -13.20
CA ILE A 228 6.92 -12.85 -12.61
C ILE A 228 8.07 -13.84 -12.49
N PHE A 229 8.40 -14.25 -11.27
CA PHE A 229 9.42 -15.27 -11.01
C PHE A 229 8.80 -16.59 -10.60
N SER A 230 9.47 -17.70 -10.92
CA SER A 230 9.10 -19.01 -10.36
C SER A 230 9.51 -19.08 -8.89
N GLY A 231 8.56 -19.29 -7.98
CA GLY A 231 8.87 -19.61 -6.58
C GLY A 231 9.18 -21.09 -6.42
N ARG A 232 10.42 -21.45 -6.06
CA ARG A 232 10.72 -22.77 -5.47
C ARG A 232 11.13 -22.57 -4.02
N ARG A 233 10.40 -23.16 -3.08
CA ARG A 233 10.87 -23.29 -1.70
C ARG A 233 12.11 -24.20 -1.75
N ARG A 234 13.28 -23.71 -1.32
CA ARG A 234 14.45 -24.57 -1.11
C ARG A 234 14.01 -25.64 -0.11
N ARG A 235 13.87 -26.89 -0.55
CA ARG A 235 13.68 -28.03 0.36
C ARG A 235 14.98 -28.13 1.15
N SER A 236 14.98 -27.68 2.39
CA SER A 236 16.07 -27.96 3.33
C SER A 236 16.13 -29.48 3.47
N TYR A 237 17.16 -30.09 2.89
CA TYR A 237 17.46 -31.50 3.10
C TYR A 237 17.84 -31.65 4.57
N ARG A 238 16.92 -32.17 5.38
CA ARG A 238 17.21 -32.56 6.76
C ARG A 238 18.06 -33.83 6.63
N SER A 239 19.37 -33.70 6.78
CA SER A 239 20.27 -34.84 6.92
C SER A 239 19.82 -35.63 8.16
N GLU A 240 19.32 -36.84 7.95
CA GLU A 240 19.14 -37.81 9.03
C GLU A 240 20.51 -38.15 9.63
N PRO A 241 20.62 -38.29 10.96
CA PRO A 241 21.87 -38.72 11.57
C PRO A 241 22.12 -40.18 11.17
N VAL A 242 23.27 -40.41 10.55
CA VAL A 242 23.80 -41.75 10.33
C VAL A 242 24.08 -42.37 11.70
N ALA A 243 23.50 -43.55 11.94
CA ALA A 243 23.67 -44.35 13.14
C ALA A 243 25.08 -44.96 13.25
#